data_AF-A0A0E4GCA7-F1
#
_entry.id   AF-A0A0E4GCA7-F1
#
_cell.length_a   1.000
_cell.length_b   1.000
_cell.length_c   1.000
_cell.angle_alpha   90.00
_cell.angle_beta   90.00
_cell.angle_gamma   90.00
#
_symmetry.space_group_name_H-M   'P 1'
#
loop_
_entity.id
_entity.type
_entity.pdbx_description
1 polymer ?
#
loop_
_entity_poly.entity_id
_entity_poly.type
_entity_poly.pdbx_seq_one_letter_code
_entity_poly.pdbx_strand_id
1 'polypeptide(L)'
;DEYREYIEKDAALARRFQSVFVSEPSIHDTISILRGLKEKYELHHGIRIADSSIIAAATLSNRYISDRFLPDKAIDLIDEAASRARIEIDSKPEIIDEVERKIIQLKIESEVLKKEYN
;
A
#
# COMPACT_ATOMS: atom_id res chain seq x y z
N ASP A 1 -4.72 -22.59 17.51
CA ASP A 1 -4.94 -23.07 18.90
C ASP A 1 -6.37 -22.93 19.38
N GLU A 2 -7.07 -21.83 19.09
CA GLU A 2 -8.45 -21.61 19.55
C GLU A 2 -9.46 -22.69 19.15
N TYR A 3 -9.43 -23.21 17.91
CA TYR A 3 -10.33 -24.30 17.48
C TYR A 3 -10.17 -25.57 18.35
N ARG A 4 -8.93 -25.97 18.61
CA ARG A 4 -8.63 -27.16 19.44
C ARG A 4 -9.03 -26.94 20.90
N GLU A 5 -8.93 -25.71 21.37
CA GLU A 5 -9.21 -25.37 22.76
C GLU A 5 -10.71 -25.30 23.06
N TYR A 6 -11.51 -24.71 22.16
CA TYR A 6 -12.91 -24.35 22.43
C TYR A 6 -13.95 -25.15 21.64
N ILE A 7 -13.62 -25.61 20.42
CA ILE A 7 -14.59 -26.30 19.56
C ILE A 7 -14.41 -27.81 19.63
N GLU A 8 -13.17 -28.29 19.55
CA GLU A 8 -12.86 -29.73 19.49
C GLU A 8 -13.19 -30.46 20.81
N LYS A 9 -13.07 -29.77 21.94
CA LYS A 9 -13.40 -30.33 23.27
C LYS A 9 -14.90 -30.44 23.54
N ASP A 10 -15.73 -29.69 22.82
CA ASP A 10 -17.19 -29.72 22.98
C ASP A 10 -17.81 -30.74 22.01
N ALA A 11 -18.29 -31.85 22.57
CA ALA A 11 -18.86 -32.95 21.80
C ALA A 11 -20.14 -32.58 21.02
N ALA A 12 -20.87 -31.52 21.41
CA ALA A 12 -22.03 -31.04 20.68
C ALA A 12 -21.62 -30.16 19.50
N LEU A 13 -20.61 -29.29 19.68
CA LEU A 13 -20.08 -28.46 18.60
C LEU A 13 -19.34 -29.30 17.56
N ALA A 14 -18.50 -30.25 17.99
CA ALA A 14 -17.74 -31.11 17.09
C ALA A 14 -18.62 -31.97 16.16
N ARG A 15 -19.87 -32.26 16.53
CA ARG A 15 -20.83 -32.99 15.67
C ARG A 15 -21.64 -32.10 14.74
N ARG A 16 -21.68 -30.79 14.98
CA ARG A 16 -22.45 -29.82 14.20
C ARG A 16 -21.58 -29.05 13.20
N PHE A 17 -20.30 -28.89 13.51
CA PHE A 17 -19.36 -28.14 12.69
C PHE A 17 -18.37 -29.08 12.00
N GLN A 18 -18.29 -28.98 10.68
CA GLN A 18 -17.20 -29.56 9.91
C GLN A 18 -16.06 -28.54 9.85
N SER A 19 -14.86 -28.94 10.27
CA SER A 19 -13.68 -28.08 10.12
C SER A 19 -13.27 -28.00 8.65
N VAL A 20 -13.14 -26.78 8.15
CA VAL A 20 -12.55 -26.47 6.83
C VAL A 20 -11.27 -25.68 7.09
N PHE A 21 -10.13 -26.31 6.83
CA PHE A 21 -8.84 -25.68 7.01
C PHE A 21 -8.54 -24.78 5.82
N VAL A 22 -8.21 -23.52 6.10
CA VAL A 22 -7.78 -22.54 5.09
C VAL A 22 -6.32 -22.21 5.38
N SER A 23 -5.43 -22.67 4.51
CA SER A 23 -4.01 -22.38 4.61
C SER A 23 -3.67 -21.01 4.01
N GLU A 24 -2.55 -20.44 4.46
CA GLU A 24 -1.92 -19.31 3.79
C GLU A 24 -1.62 -19.68 2.31
N PRO A 25 -1.93 -18.79 1.34
CA PRO A 25 -1.62 -19.01 -0.06
C PRO A 25 -0.12 -18.95 -0.32
N SER A 26 0.33 -19.63 -1.38
CA SER A 26 1.70 -19.48 -1.85
C SER A 26 1.95 -18.07 -2.41
N ILE A 27 3.21 -17.72 -2.65
CA ILE A 27 3.56 -16.46 -3.35
C ILE A 27 2.88 -16.40 -4.72
N HIS A 28 2.84 -17.52 -5.47
CA HIS A 28 2.22 -17.58 -6.79
C HIS A 28 0.70 -17.40 -6.72
N ASP A 29 0.05 -18.02 -5.75
CA ASP A 29 -1.39 -17.86 -5.53
C ASP A 29 -1.71 -16.43 -5.12
N THR A 30 -0.87 -15.83 -4.27
CA THR A 30 -1.01 -14.42 -3.87
C THR A 30 -0.88 -13.47 -5.06
N ILE A 31 0.07 -13.70 -5.96
CA ILE A 31 0.18 -12.91 -7.20
C ILE A 31 -1.11 -13.03 -8.02
N SER A 32 -1.69 -14.21 -8.09
CA SER A 32 -2.93 -14.45 -8.84
C SER A 32 -4.13 -13.76 -8.19
N ILE A 33 -4.23 -13.80 -6.85
CA ILE A 33 -5.22 -13.06 -6.06
C ILE A 33 -5.09 -11.55 -6.30
N LEU A 34 -3.87 -11.00 -6.18
CA LEU A 34 -3.60 -9.58 -6.38
C LEU A 34 -3.92 -9.13 -7.82
N ARG A 35 -3.63 -9.94 -8.82
CA ARG A 35 -4.04 -9.68 -10.22
C ARG A 35 -5.55 -9.61 -10.38
N GLY A 36 -6.29 -10.48 -9.69
CA GLY A 36 -7.77 -10.43 -9.65
C GLY A 36 -8.33 -9.20 -8.92
N LEU A 37 -7.59 -8.65 -7.96
CA LEU A 37 -7.96 -7.43 -7.24
C LEU A 37 -7.48 -6.14 -7.93
N LYS A 38 -6.56 -6.24 -8.89
CA LYS A 38 -5.86 -5.11 -9.51
C LYS A 38 -6.80 -4.00 -9.98
N GLU A 39 -7.79 -4.32 -10.82
CA GLU A 39 -8.70 -3.32 -11.39
C GLU A 39 -9.49 -2.56 -10.32
N LYS A 40 -9.84 -3.24 -9.23
CA LYS A 40 -10.56 -2.62 -8.10
C LYS A 40 -9.69 -1.57 -7.40
N TYR A 41 -8.42 -1.88 -7.17
CA TYR A 41 -7.48 -0.94 -6.54
C TYR A 41 -7.07 0.19 -7.47
N GLU A 42 -6.86 -0.10 -8.76
CA GLU A 42 -6.61 0.93 -9.78
C GLU A 42 -7.75 1.94 -9.83
N LEU A 43 -9.00 1.46 -9.86
CA LEU A 43 -10.18 2.32 -9.84
C LEU A 43 -10.30 3.12 -8.53
N HIS A 44 -10.07 2.47 -7.39
CA HIS A 44 -10.21 3.11 -6.07
C HIS A 44 -9.22 4.26 -5.89
N HIS A 45 -7.94 4.04 -6.24
CA HIS A 45 -6.88 5.03 -6.08
C HIS A 45 -6.74 5.98 -7.27
N GLY A 46 -7.34 5.64 -8.42
CA GLY A 46 -7.21 6.41 -9.66
C GLY A 46 -5.79 6.34 -10.24
N ILE A 47 -5.11 5.21 -10.09
CA ILE A 47 -3.75 4.97 -10.59
C ILE A 47 -3.72 3.70 -11.47
N ARG A 48 -2.58 3.46 -12.14
CA ARG A 48 -2.30 2.17 -12.78
C ARG A 48 -1.23 1.42 -12.02
N ILE A 49 -1.45 0.13 -11.78
CA ILE A 49 -0.57 -0.77 -11.04
C ILE A 49 0.18 -1.66 -12.05
N ALA A 50 1.50 -1.53 -12.09
CA ALA A 50 2.33 -2.41 -12.90
C ALA A 50 2.31 -3.85 -12.37
N ASP A 51 2.35 -4.84 -13.27
CA ASP A 51 2.38 -6.25 -12.86
C ASP A 51 3.66 -6.59 -12.05
N SER A 52 4.77 -5.92 -12.36
CA SER A 52 6.01 -6.01 -11.58
C SER A 52 5.82 -5.56 -10.12
N SER A 53 4.97 -4.56 -9.86
CA SER A 53 4.64 -4.10 -8.50
C SER A 53 3.88 -5.16 -7.73
N ILE A 54 2.97 -5.90 -8.38
CA ILE A 54 2.25 -7.03 -7.77
C ILE A 54 3.20 -8.15 -7.38
N ILE A 55 4.11 -8.53 -8.29
CA ILE A 55 5.12 -9.57 -8.03
C ILE A 55 6.04 -9.13 -6.87
N ALA A 56 6.47 -7.87 -6.86
CA ALA A 56 7.30 -7.31 -5.80
C ALA A 56 6.56 -7.32 -4.45
N ALA A 57 5.31 -6.88 -4.40
CA ALA A 57 4.52 -6.86 -3.17
C ALA A 57 4.40 -8.27 -2.56
N ALA A 58 4.06 -9.28 -3.36
CA ALA A 58 3.96 -10.66 -2.89
C ALA A 58 5.32 -11.23 -2.42
N THR A 59 6.38 -10.99 -3.18
CA THR A 59 7.72 -11.55 -2.89
C THR A 59 8.37 -10.89 -1.68
N LEU A 60 8.31 -9.56 -1.59
CA LEU A 60 8.98 -8.78 -0.56
C LEU A 60 8.23 -8.85 0.77
N SER A 61 6.89 -8.79 0.75
CA SER A 61 6.11 -9.00 1.98
C SER A 61 6.34 -10.40 2.57
N ASN A 62 6.43 -11.43 1.73
CA ASN A 62 6.74 -12.77 2.21
C ASN A 62 8.14 -12.87 2.82
N ARG A 63 9.12 -12.15 2.25
CA ARG A 63 10.51 -12.21 2.72
C ARG A 63 10.75 -11.40 3.99
N TYR A 64 10.16 -10.22 4.11
CA TYR A 64 10.54 -9.24 5.14
C TYR A 64 9.47 -8.99 6.21
N ILE A 65 8.21 -9.35 5.97
CA ILE A 65 7.13 -9.21 6.93
C ILE A 65 6.76 -10.61 7.43
N SER A 66 7.42 -11.05 8.51
CA SER A 66 7.34 -12.41 9.05
C SER A 66 6.25 -12.63 10.11
N ASP A 67 5.72 -11.54 10.66
CA ASP A 67 4.69 -11.53 11.71
C ASP A 67 3.25 -11.47 11.15
N ARG A 68 3.11 -11.46 9.81
CA ARG A 68 1.83 -11.43 9.10
C ARG A 68 1.80 -12.49 7.99
N PHE A 69 0.60 -12.86 7.57
CA PHE A 69 0.36 -13.89 6.57
C PHE A 69 -0.08 -13.29 5.23
N LEU A 70 0.28 -13.96 4.14
CA LEU A 70 -0.30 -13.73 2.82
C LEU A 70 -1.79 -14.14 2.81
N PRO A 71 -2.61 -13.58 1.90
CA PRO A 71 -2.27 -12.52 0.94
C PRO A 71 -2.38 -11.11 1.55
N ASP A 72 -2.89 -11.00 2.77
CA ASP A 72 -3.23 -9.76 3.47
C ASP A 72 -2.08 -8.75 3.51
N LYS A 73 -0.90 -9.16 3.98
CA LYS A 73 0.29 -8.29 4.01
C LYS A 73 0.72 -7.76 2.63
N ALA A 74 0.46 -8.50 1.56
CA ALA A 74 0.80 -8.06 0.21
C ALA A 74 -0.26 -7.12 -0.37
N ILE A 75 -1.53 -7.32 -0.01
CA ILE A 75 -2.63 -6.41 -0.33
C ILE A 75 -2.38 -5.05 0.32
N ASP A 76 -2.00 -5.04 1.59
CA ASP A 76 -1.68 -3.81 2.32
C ASP A 76 -0.55 -3.02 1.66
N LEU A 77 0.54 -3.68 1.24
CA LEU A 77 1.63 -3.00 0.54
C LEU A 77 1.17 -2.36 -0.78
N ILE A 78 0.26 -3.03 -1.50
CA ILE A 78 -0.31 -2.46 -2.74
C ILE A 78 -1.17 -1.24 -2.41
N ASP A 79 -2.00 -1.32 -1.38
CA ASP A 79 -2.89 -0.24 -0.97
C ASP A 79 -2.12 1.01 -0.51
N GLU A 80 -1.10 0.81 0.33
CA GLU A 80 -0.26 1.89 0.83
C GLU A 80 0.56 2.54 -0.30
N ALA A 81 1.16 1.73 -1.19
CA ALA A 81 1.88 2.24 -2.35
C ALA A 81 0.96 2.99 -3.32
N ALA A 82 -0.26 2.50 -3.55
CA ALA A 82 -1.23 3.16 -4.41
C ALA A 82 -1.72 4.49 -3.81
N SER A 83 -1.99 4.51 -2.50
CA SER A 83 -2.34 5.72 -1.75
C SER A 83 -1.24 6.77 -1.85
N ARG A 84 0.01 6.37 -1.66
CA ARG A 84 1.18 7.25 -1.79
C ARG A 84 1.31 7.81 -3.21
N ALA A 85 1.21 6.96 -4.22
CA ALA A 85 1.28 7.39 -5.61
C ALA A 85 0.17 8.40 -5.95
N ARG A 86 -1.03 8.22 -5.41
CA ARG A 86 -2.13 9.17 -5.59
C ARG A 86 -1.83 10.52 -4.94
N ILE A 87 -1.30 10.53 -3.71
CA ILE A 87 -0.90 11.77 -3.03
C ILE A 87 0.18 12.51 -3.83
N GLU A 88 1.17 11.79 -4.37
CA GLU A 88 2.23 12.38 -5.20
C GLU A 88 1.66 13.03 -6.47
N ILE A 89 0.66 12.41 -7.11
CA ILE A 89 -0.04 12.96 -8.29
C ILE A 89 -0.85 14.23 -7.95
N ASP A 90 -1.55 14.23 -6.82
CA ASP A 90 -2.37 15.37 -6.39
C ASP A 90 -1.52 16.53 -5.82
N SER A 91 -0.25 16.26 -5.49
CA SER A 91 0.70 17.24 -4.97
C SER A 91 1.40 18.03 -6.08
N LYS A 92 1.78 19.27 -5.77
CA LYS A 92 2.66 20.04 -6.64
C LYS A 92 4.04 19.38 -6.65
N PRO A 93 4.65 19.14 -7.82
CA PRO A 93 5.99 18.56 -7.89
C PRO A 93 6.98 19.38 -7.06
N GLU A 94 7.73 18.70 -6.20
CA GLU A 94 8.62 19.33 -5.22
C GLU A 94 9.63 20.29 -5.88
N ILE A 95 10.15 19.90 -7.05
CA ILE A 95 11.05 20.73 -7.87
C ILE A 95 10.40 22.07 -8.27
N ILE A 96 9.11 22.05 -8.63
CA ILE A 96 8.39 23.29 -8.98
C ILE A 96 8.20 24.14 -7.73
N ASP A 97 7.87 23.51 -6.60
CA ASP A 97 7.69 24.24 -5.35
C ASP A 97 8.97 24.89 -4.83
N GLU A 98 10.11 24.18 -4.93
CA GLU A 98 11.43 24.72 -4.61
C GLU A 98 11.78 25.93 -5.49
N VAL A 99 11.57 25.82 -6.80
CA VAL A 99 11.84 26.90 -7.75
C VAL A 99 10.96 28.11 -7.44
N GLU A 100 9.68 27.91 -7.16
CA GLU A 100 8.77 29.01 -6.82
C GLU A 100 9.15 29.71 -5.51
N ARG A 101 9.51 28.94 -4.46
CA ARG A 101 10.04 29.53 -3.22
C ARG A 101 11.27 30.39 -3.48
N LYS A 102 12.17 29.91 -4.34
CA LYS A 102 13.37 30.67 -4.73
C LYS A 102 13.04 31.94 -5.52
N ILE A 103 12.07 31.88 -6.43
CA ILE A 103 11.59 33.06 -7.16
C ILE A 103 11.00 34.11 -6.20
N ILE A 104 10.21 33.68 -5.22
CA ILE A 104 9.62 34.57 -4.21
C ILE A 104 10.72 35.25 -3.39
N GLN A 105 11.70 34.47 -2.92
CA GLN A 105 12.83 35.00 -2.16
C GLN A 105 13.60 36.07 -2.97
N LEU A 106 13.96 35.76 -4.22
CA LEU A 106 14.69 36.69 -5.08
C LEU A 106 13.91 37.97 -5.40
N LYS A 107 12.57 37.88 -5.52
CA LYS A 107 11.71 39.06 -5.71
C LYS A 107 11.74 39.96 -4.47
N ILE A 108 11.66 39.39 -3.27
CA ILE A 108 11.74 40.15 -2.02
C ILE A 108 13.10 40.84 -1.92
N GLU A 109 14.20 40.12 -2.15
CA GLU A 109 15.55 40.67 -2.14
C GLU A 109 15.70 41.82 -3.15
N SER A 110 15.16 41.67 -4.37
CA SER A 110 15.18 42.73 -5.38
C SER A 110 14.40 43.98 -4.97
N GLU A 111 13.23 43.84 -4.35
CA GLU A 111 12.42 44.99 -3.91
C GLU A 111 13.04 45.73 -2.71
N VAL A 112 13.70 45.01 -1.80
CA VAL A 112 14.47 45.62 -0.71
C VAL A 112 15.62 46.45 -1.27
N LEU A 113 16.43 45.88 -2.17
CA LEU A 113 17.54 46.59 -2.80
C LEU A 113 17.05 47.84 -3.56
N LYS A 114 15.94 47.75 -4.31
CA LYS A 114 15.38 48.94 -4.98
C LYS A 114 15.00 50.07 -4.02
N LYS A 115 14.58 49.76 -2.78
CA LYS A 115 14.25 50.77 -1.77
C LYS A 115 15.47 51.34 -1.05
N GLU A 116 16.59 50.62 -1.01
CA GLU A 116 17.85 51.12 -0.43
C GLU A 116 18.60 52.07 -1.35
N TYR A 117 18.48 51.87 -2.68
CA TYR A 117 19.22 52.63 -3.69
C TYR A 117 18.38 53.70 -4.42
N ASN A 118 17.11 53.88 -4.05
CA ASN A 118 16.26 55.03 -4.46
C ASN A 118 15.96 55.91 -3.24
#